data_AF-A0AAE7I1G6-F1
#
_entry.id   AF-A0AAE7I1G6-F1
#
_cell.length_a   1.000
_cell.length_b   1.000
_cell.length_c   1.000
_cell.angle_alpha   90.00
_cell.angle_beta   90.00
_cell.angle_gamma   90.00
#
_symmetry.space_group_name_H-M   'P 1'
#
loop_
_entity.id
_entity.type
_entity.pdbx_description
1 polymer ?
#
loop_
_entity_poly.entity_id
_entity_poly.type
_entity_poly.pdbx_seq_one_letter_code
_entity_poly.pdbx_strand_id
1 'polypeptide(L)'
;MDALFFIQLFIVLACIGIGGRYGGMGLGAGGGLGVAILVLGFGLKPSAPSITAMLIIICVIGAVSVLQAAGGLDYLVRVAEKLLRKKPQAITFVAPILTSIFTLFCGTTYVAFSLYPVVAEVAAEAKVRPERALSATVIAASVAVAASPMSAATAGMLAILHEYAGISLGQILTIALPSFFMAAIVTSFSVYKRGKELEDDPEFQRRVAAGEYEFMHTEQKKEFVASAGAKKGVVIFAIGVVLVLILGSFTELLPSWDGKRLSTPMVIQMVMLTAALFIMIVSKVPSSTLNSGSVFRAGLMGVVAILGVSWMTATFFDAYQPELIKVFGGIVNDAPMLFGVVVFLFSLVIMSPAATVAAIMPLGVTLGIPAPFLIAIFACTCGDFIIPGANQIGCVAFDRTGTTKIGRFVVNHSYIRPGFVMVISQVIFAYLIAQVVL
;
A
#
# COMPACT_ATOMS: atom_id res chain seq x y z
N MET A 1 33.61 8.44 -2.81
CA MET A 1 33.16 7.15 -2.24
C MET A 1 34.21 6.12 -2.61
N ASP A 2 34.64 5.32 -1.64
CA ASP A 2 35.66 4.29 -1.78
C ASP A 2 35.05 2.97 -2.31
N ALA A 3 35.90 2.01 -2.68
CA ALA A 3 35.45 0.73 -3.23
C ALA A 3 34.58 -0.05 -2.23
N LEU A 4 34.84 0.13 -0.93
CA LEU A 4 34.12 -0.53 0.15
C LEU A 4 32.64 -0.12 0.17
N PHE A 5 32.35 1.18 0.00
CA PHE A 5 30.98 1.69 -0.14
C PHE A 5 30.20 0.95 -1.23
N PHE A 6 30.78 0.83 -2.43
CA PHE A 6 30.09 0.21 -3.57
C PHE A 6 29.87 -1.29 -3.38
N ILE A 7 30.81 -1.98 -2.74
CA ILE A 7 30.66 -3.40 -2.40
C ILE A 7 29.52 -3.59 -1.40
N GLN A 8 29.48 -2.78 -0.35
CA GLN A 8 28.44 -2.87 0.67
C GLN A 8 27.06 -2.45 0.13
N LEU A 9 27.00 -1.42 -0.72
CA LEU A 9 25.79 -1.04 -1.44
C LEU A 9 25.29 -2.18 -2.33
N PHE A 10 26.20 -2.84 -3.05
CA PHE A 10 25.85 -4.00 -3.87
C PHE A 10 25.30 -5.14 -3.02
N ILE A 11 25.86 -5.40 -1.84
CA ILE A 11 25.34 -6.40 -0.90
C ILE A 11 23.91 -6.06 -0.46
N VAL A 12 23.66 -4.81 -0.08
CA VAL A 12 22.31 -4.33 0.29
C VAL A 12 21.33 -4.55 -0.86
N LEU A 13 21.70 -4.13 -2.08
CA LEU A 13 20.87 -4.29 -3.27
C LEU A 13 20.64 -5.77 -3.63
N ALA A 14 21.66 -6.61 -3.53
CA ALA A 14 21.57 -8.03 -3.80
C ALA A 14 20.66 -8.74 -2.79
N CYS A 15 20.79 -8.42 -1.49
CA CYS A 15 19.95 -8.97 -0.44
C CYS A 15 18.47 -8.59 -0.62
N ILE A 16 18.19 -7.33 -0.99
CA ILE A 16 16.82 -6.88 -1.32
C ILE A 16 16.30 -7.58 -2.57
N GLY A 17 17.09 -7.61 -3.65
CA GLY A 17 16.67 -8.19 -4.93
C GLY A 17 16.43 -9.70 -4.85
N ILE A 18 17.25 -10.43 -4.10
CA ILE A 18 17.06 -11.86 -3.84
C ILE A 18 15.86 -12.06 -2.90
N GLY A 19 15.80 -11.31 -1.79
CA GLY A 19 14.72 -11.40 -0.81
C GLY A 19 13.34 -11.11 -1.39
N GLY A 20 13.23 -10.08 -2.24
CA GLY A 20 11.99 -9.68 -2.91
C GLY A 20 11.34 -10.79 -3.72
N ARG A 21 12.13 -11.71 -4.30
CA ARG A 21 11.61 -12.88 -5.04
C ARG A 21 10.82 -13.85 -4.18
N TYR A 22 11.08 -13.87 -2.87
CA TYR A 22 10.38 -14.72 -1.90
C TYR A 22 9.32 -13.94 -1.09
N GLY A 23 8.93 -12.74 -1.55
CA GLY A 23 7.92 -11.91 -0.91
C GLY A 23 8.35 -11.35 0.45
N GLY A 24 7.39 -11.01 1.32
CA GLY A 24 7.67 -10.32 2.59
C GLY A 24 8.60 -11.10 3.54
N MET A 25 8.41 -12.42 3.67
CA MET A 25 9.30 -13.26 4.48
C MET A 25 10.72 -13.29 3.90
N GLY A 26 10.83 -13.35 2.57
CA GLY A 26 12.09 -13.26 1.84
C GLY A 26 12.84 -11.95 2.05
N LEU A 27 12.13 -10.82 1.96
CA LEU A 27 12.70 -9.49 2.23
C LEU A 27 13.25 -9.39 3.65
N GLY A 28 12.55 -9.95 4.63
CA GLY A 28 13.01 -9.99 6.01
C GLY A 28 14.27 -10.84 6.18
N ALA A 29 14.28 -12.05 5.62
CA ALA A 29 15.44 -12.95 5.67
C ALA A 29 16.65 -12.36 4.93
N GLY A 30 16.43 -11.79 3.73
CA GLY A 30 17.45 -11.10 2.95
C GLY A 30 18.04 -9.91 3.70
N GLY A 31 17.19 -9.09 4.33
CA GLY A 31 17.64 -8.01 5.20
C GLY A 31 18.47 -8.49 6.38
N GLY A 32 18.06 -9.57 7.06
CA GLY A 32 18.82 -10.18 8.14
C GLY A 32 20.20 -10.69 7.69
N LEU A 33 20.27 -11.36 6.53
CA LEU A 33 21.54 -11.77 5.93
C LEU A 33 22.43 -10.57 5.61
N GLY A 34 21.86 -9.51 5.04
CA GLY A 34 22.61 -8.31 4.71
C GLY A 34 23.18 -7.62 5.95
N VAL A 35 22.40 -7.45 7.02
CA VAL A 35 22.92 -6.96 8.31
C VAL A 35 24.05 -7.84 8.81
N ALA A 36 23.89 -9.16 8.78
CA ALA A 36 24.92 -10.08 9.25
C ALA A 36 26.23 -9.91 8.45
N ILE A 37 26.16 -9.77 7.13
CA ILE A 37 27.33 -9.54 6.29
C ILE A 37 27.96 -8.17 6.59
N LEU A 38 27.17 -7.10 6.67
CA LEU A 38 27.66 -5.75 6.93
C LEU A 38 28.33 -5.64 8.31
N VAL A 39 27.72 -6.22 9.35
CA VAL A 39 28.19 -6.11 10.73
C VAL A 39 29.29 -7.12 11.02
N LEU A 40 29.05 -8.41 10.76
CA LEU A 40 30.01 -9.47 11.12
C LEU A 40 31.13 -9.60 10.08
N GLY A 41 30.85 -9.34 8.81
CA GLY A 41 31.83 -9.44 7.73
C GLY A 41 32.64 -8.16 7.53
N PHE A 42 31.99 -7.00 7.53
CA PHE A 42 32.63 -5.70 7.27
C PHE A 42 32.86 -4.83 8.51
N GLY A 43 32.37 -5.25 9.68
CA GLY A 43 32.60 -4.53 10.94
C GLY A 43 31.78 -3.25 11.10
N LEU A 44 30.69 -3.07 10.34
CA LEU A 44 29.83 -1.89 10.50
C LEU A 44 29.14 -1.92 11.86
N LYS A 45 28.99 -0.73 12.46
CA LYS A 45 28.20 -0.58 13.69
C LYS A 45 26.73 -0.87 13.37
N PRO A 46 26.08 -1.84 14.03
CA PRO A 46 24.68 -2.15 13.77
C PRO A 46 23.79 -0.97 14.18
N SER A 47 22.83 -0.64 13.32
CA SER A 47 21.70 0.23 13.67
C SER A 47 20.57 -0.58 14.31
N ALA A 48 19.38 0.01 14.46
CA ALA A 48 18.18 -0.66 14.99
C ALA A 48 17.07 -0.74 13.92
N PRO A 49 16.25 -1.81 13.92
CA PRO A 49 15.05 -1.84 13.09
C PRO A 49 14.02 -0.80 13.54
N SER A 50 13.07 -0.48 12.65
CA SER A 50 11.96 0.43 12.98
C SER A 50 10.90 -0.24 13.89
N ILE A 51 11.20 -0.33 15.19
CA ILE A 51 10.33 -0.99 16.18
C ILE A 51 8.94 -0.34 16.21
N THR A 52 8.89 0.98 16.19
CA THR A 52 7.64 1.76 16.19
C THR A 52 6.72 1.37 15.03
N ALA A 53 7.24 1.26 13.82
CA ALA A 53 6.45 0.84 12.65
C ALA A 53 5.95 -0.60 12.79
N MET A 54 6.79 -1.52 13.26
CA MET A 54 6.40 -2.92 13.48
C MET A 54 5.24 -3.05 14.48
N LEU A 55 5.31 -2.33 15.61
CA LEU A 55 4.26 -2.36 16.65
C LEU A 55 2.93 -1.79 16.13
N ILE A 56 2.96 -0.69 15.37
CA ILE A 56 1.75 -0.15 14.73
C ILE A 56 1.11 -1.22 13.83
N ILE A 57 1.91 -1.87 12.98
CA ILE A 57 1.40 -2.88 12.04
C ILE A 57 0.79 -4.06 12.77
N ILE A 58 1.45 -4.58 13.81
CA ILE A 58 0.92 -5.68 14.63
C ILE A 58 -0.45 -5.31 15.19
N CYS A 59 -0.62 -4.11 15.74
CA CYS A 59 -1.87 -3.67 16.33
C CYS A 59 -2.98 -3.48 15.28
N VAL A 60 -2.66 -2.81 14.17
CA VAL A 60 -3.64 -2.55 13.10
C VAL A 60 -4.06 -3.85 12.42
N ILE A 61 -3.10 -4.70 12.03
CA ILE A 61 -3.40 -6.00 11.42
C ILE A 61 -4.13 -6.90 12.41
N GLY A 62 -3.80 -6.85 13.70
CA GLY A 62 -4.57 -7.55 14.74
C GLY A 62 -6.04 -7.16 14.70
N ALA A 63 -6.34 -5.86 14.68
CA ALA A 63 -7.72 -5.36 14.58
C ALA A 63 -8.41 -5.76 13.27
N VAL A 64 -7.72 -5.67 12.12
CA VAL A 64 -8.29 -6.08 10.83
C VAL A 64 -8.49 -7.60 10.75
N SER A 65 -7.62 -8.39 11.38
CA SER A 65 -7.74 -9.85 11.44
C SER A 65 -8.94 -10.28 12.28
N VAL A 66 -9.17 -9.60 13.41
CA VAL A 66 -10.40 -9.77 14.21
C VAL A 66 -11.63 -9.38 13.39
N LEU A 67 -11.56 -8.26 12.65
CA LEU A 67 -12.65 -7.84 11.77
C LEU A 67 -12.94 -8.88 10.68
N GLN A 68 -11.90 -9.46 10.08
CA GLN A 68 -12.00 -10.56 9.12
C GLN A 68 -12.67 -11.78 9.76
N ALA A 69 -12.21 -12.18 10.94
CA ALA A 69 -12.76 -13.30 11.70
C ALA A 69 -14.23 -13.09 12.11
N ALA A 70 -14.66 -11.84 12.27
CA ALA A 70 -16.06 -11.47 12.50
C ALA A 70 -16.94 -11.52 11.22
N GLY A 71 -16.38 -11.81 10.05
CA GLY A 71 -17.06 -11.73 8.75
C GLY A 71 -17.23 -10.30 8.22
N GLY A 72 -16.53 -9.33 8.82
CA GLY A 72 -16.63 -7.92 8.46
C GLY A 72 -16.14 -7.63 7.04
N LEU A 73 -15.08 -8.31 6.59
CA LEU A 73 -14.57 -8.16 5.22
C LEU A 73 -15.55 -8.67 4.17
N ASP A 74 -16.22 -9.79 4.41
CA ASP A 74 -17.24 -10.33 3.50
C ASP A 74 -18.45 -9.39 3.39
N TYR A 75 -18.86 -8.80 4.52
CA TYR A 75 -19.89 -7.77 4.53
C TYR A 75 -19.48 -6.54 3.70
N LEU A 76 -18.24 -6.07 3.89
CA LEU A 76 -17.66 -4.98 3.12
C LEU A 76 -17.69 -5.29 1.61
N VAL A 77 -17.26 -6.47 1.19
CA VAL A 77 -17.30 -6.90 -0.22
C VAL A 77 -18.71 -6.87 -0.79
N ARG A 78 -19.72 -7.31 -0.04
CA ARG A 78 -21.12 -7.25 -0.46
C ARG A 78 -21.61 -5.81 -0.64
N VAL A 79 -21.21 -4.90 0.26
CA VAL A 79 -21.53 -3.48 0.12
C VAL A 79 -20.87 -2.90 -1.13
N ALA A 80 -19.61 -3.24 -1.38
CA ALA A 80 -18.89 -2.80 -2.57
C ALA A 80 -19.55 -3.31 -3.86
N GLU A 81 -19.93 -4.59 -3.93
CA GLU A 81 -20.62 -5.16 -5.09
C GLU A 81 -21.91 -4.39 -5.41
N LYS A 82 -22.74 -4.12 -4.39
CA LYS A 82 -23.97 -3.33 -4.59
C LYS A 82 -23.67 -1.93 -5.14
N LEU A 83 -22.60 -1.29 -4.69
CA LEU A 83 -22.22 0.05 -5.16
C LEU A 83 -21.66 0.02 -6.59
N LEU A 84 -20.85 -0.99 -6.95
CA LEU A 84 -20.34 -1.18 -8.31
C LEU A 84 -21.49 -1.38 -9.32
N ARG A 85 -22.49 -2.17 -8.96
CA ARG A 85 -23.66 -2.45 -9.82
C ARG A 85 -24.62 -1.27 -9.99
N LYS A 86 -24.52 -0.19 -9.19
CA LYS A 86 -25.40 1.00 -9.34
C LYS A 86 -25.11 1.82 -10.59
N LYS A 87 -23.84 1.91 -11.01
CA LYS A 87 -23.41 2.66 -12.21
C LYS A 87 -22.42 1.85 -13.04
N PRO A 88 -22.88 0.73 -13.63
CA PRO A 88 -22.01 -0.25 -14.29
C PRO A 88 -21.32 0.34 -15.53
N GLN A 89 -21.96 1.27 -16.27
CA GLN A 89 -21.33 1.96 -17.41
C GLN A 89 -20.16 2.88 -17.01
N ALA A 90 -20.11 3.36 -15.77
CA ALA A 90 -19.06 4.22 -15.25
C ALA A 90 -17.99 3.43 -14.45
N ILE A 91 -17.97 2.10 -14.58
CA ILE A 91 -17.13 1.24 -13.74
C ILE A 91 -15.63 1.56 -13.82
N THR A 92 -15.14 2.06 -14.95
CA THR A 92 -13.74 2.51 -15.09
C THR A 92 -13.37 3.64 -14.13
N PHE A 93 -14.34 4.41 -13.63
CA PHE A 93 -14.13 5.45 -12.61
C PHE A 93 -14.59 5.02 -11.23
N VAL A 94 -15.73 4.31 -11.14
CA VAL A 94 -16.31 3.91 -9.86
C VAL A 94 -15.46 2.83 -9.18
N ALA A 95 -14.95 1.85 -9.94
CA ALA A 95 -14.22 0.73 -9.36
C ALA A 95 -12.87 1.12 -8.72
N PRO A 96 -12.03 1.96 -9.35
CA PRO A 96 -10.78 2.39 -8.72
C PRO A 96 -11.01 3.16 -7.43
N ILE A 97 -11.94 4.10 -7.42
CA ILE A 97 -12.25 4.92 -6.25
C ILE A 97 -12.82 4.05 -5.12
N LEU A 98 -13.81 3.21 -5.43
CA LEU A 98 -14.45 2.38 -4.42
C LEU A 98 -13.46 1.37 -3.83
N THR A 99 -12.72 0.64 -4.65
CA THR A 99 -11.73 -0.34 -4.16
C THR A 99 -10.64 0.33 -3.32
N SER A 100 -10.28 1.56 -3.69
CA SER A 100 -9.32 2.35 -2.93
C SER A 100 -9.85 2.81 -1.59
N ILE A 101 -11.13 3.22 -1.48
CA ILE A 101 -11.76 3.53 -0.18
C ILE A 101 -11.66 2.33 0.77
N PHE A 102 -11.87 1.11 0.26
CA PHE A 102 -11.77 -0.11 1.06
C PHE A 102 -10.33 -0.39 1.47
N THR A 103 -9.38 -0.16 0.57
CA THR A 103 -7.94 -0.27 0.87
C THR A 103 -7.50 0.78 1.89
N LEU A 104 -7.98 2.02 1.78
CA LEU A 104 -7.75 3.11 2.73
C LEU A 104 -8.28 2.77 4.11
N PHE A 105 -9.48 2.18 4.16
CA PHE A 105 -10.15 1.78 5.40
C PHE A 105 -9.44 0.62 6.09
N CYS A 106 -9.09 -0.43 5.35
CA CYS A 106 -8.46 -1.63 5.91
C CYS A 106 -6.92 -1.53 6.01
N GLY A 107 -6.30 -0.52 5.39
CA GLY A 107 -4.85 -0.31 5.40
C GLY A 107 -4.05 -1.29 4.55
N THR A 108 -4.70 -2.08 3.69
CA THR A 108 -4.04 -3.18 2.96
C THR A 108 -4.69 -3.45 1.61
N THR A 109 -3.89 -3.73 0.58
CA THR A 109 -4.41 -4.10 -0.75
C THR A 109 -5.08 -5.47 -0.76
N TYR A 110 -4.87 -6.31 0.26
CA TYR A 110 -5.42 -7.66 0.29
C TYR A 110 -6.94 -7.70 0.19
N VAL A 111 -7.64 -6.68 0.71
CA VAL A 111 -9.11 -6.57 0.60
C VAL A 111 -9.59 -6.26 -0.82
N ALA A 112 -8.70 -5.77 -1.69
CA ALA A 112 -9.02 -5.49 -3.09
C ALA A 112 -9.15 -6.78 -3.93
N PHE A 113 -8.48 -7.87 -3.55
CA PHE A 113 -8.57 -9.15 -4.28
C PHE A 113 -9.98 -9.70 -4.36
N SER A 114 -10.78 -9.53 -3.30
CA SER A 114 -12.19 -9.94 -3.31
C SER A 114 -13.07 -9.05 -4.19
N LEU A 115 -12.60 -7.87 -4.57
CA LEU A 115 -13.34 -6.93 -5.42
C LEU A 115 -12.96 -7.08 -6.90
N TYR A 116 -11.75 -7.53 -7.24
CA TYR A 116 -11.33 -7.67 -8.63
C TYR A 116 -12.26 -8.57 -9.48
N PRO A 117 -12.71 -9.75 -9.01
CA PRO A 117 -13.68 -10.56 -9.77
C PRO A 117 -14.98 -9.82 -10.02
N VAL A 118 -15.49 -9.10 -9.01
CA VAL A 118 -16.72 -8.31 -9.11
C VAL A 118 -16.56 -7.17 -10.11
N VAL A 119 -15.41 -6.49 -10.10
CA VAL A 119 -15.11 -5.42 -11.08
C VAL A 119 -15.04 -5.98 -12.49
N ALA A 120 -14.41 -7.15 -12.69
CA ALA A 120 -14.32 -7.81 -13.98
C ALA A 120 -15.71 -8.18 -14.52
N GLU A 121 -16.52 -8.80 -13.67
CA GLU A 121 -17.89 -9.24 -13.96
C GLU A 121 -18.80 -8.06 -14.32
N VAL A 122 -18.86 -7.03 -13.47
CA VAL A 122 -19.72 -5.86 -13.71
C VAL A 122 -19.24 -5.08 -14.93
N ALA A 123 -17.93 -5.02 -15.21
CA ALA A 123 -17.43 -4.40 -16.43
C ALA A 123 -17.90 -5.15 -17.68
N ALA A 124 -17.73 -6.47 -17.70
CA ALA A 124 -18.12 -7.28 -18.83
C ALA A 124 -19.64 -7.29 -19.07
N GLU A 125 -20.45 -7.40 -18.01
CA GLU A 125 -21.92 -7.24 -18.08
C GLU A 125 -22.34 -5.89 -18.66
N ALA A 126 -21.62 -4.82 -18.29
CA ALA A 126 -21.85 -3.47 -18.80
C ALA A 126 -21.32 -3.24 -20.23
N LYS A 127 -20.74 -4.27 -20.86
CA LYS A 127 -20.01 -4.20 -22.14
C LYS A 127 -18.82 -3.23 -22.12
N VAL A 128 -18.32 -2.90 -20.93
CA VAL A 128 -17.10 -2.10 -20.74
C VAL A 128 -15.91 -3.06 -20.72
N ARG A 129 -14.88 -2.79 -21.53
CA ARG A 129 -13.65 -3.58 -21.55
C ARG A 129 -13.05 -3.73 -20.14
N PRO A 130 -12.99 -4.95 -19.55
CA PRO A 130 -12.51 -5.15 -18.18
C PRO A 130 -11.08 -4.66 -17.94
N GLU A 131 -10.19 -4.75 -18.94
CA GLU A 131 -8.84 -4.18 -18.88
C GLU A 131 -8.84 -2.72 -18.39
N ARG A 132 -9.79 -1.91 -18.84
CA ARG A 132 -9.87 -0.49 -18.48
C ARG A 132 -10.15 -0.33 -16.98
N ALA A 133 -11.15 -1.03 -16.47
CA ALA A 133 -11.55 -0.94 -15.07
C ALA A 133 -10.53 -1.61 -14.14
N LEU A 134 -10.12 -2.84 -14.45
CA LEU A 134 -9.21 -3.62 -13.62
C LEU A 134 -7.81 -3.02 -13.53
N SER A 135 -7.26 -2.53 -14.64
CA SER A 135 -5.90 -1.96 -14.61
C SER A 135 -5.81 -0.70 -13.76
N ALA A 136 -6.81 0.20 -13.83
CA ALA A 136 -6.87 1.36 -12.93
C ALA A 136 -7.16 0.94 -11.49
N THR A 137 -8.06 -0.03 -11.27
CA THR A 137 -8.45 -0.46 -9.92
C THR A 137 -7.29 -1.10 -9.15
N VAL A 138 -6.51 -1.98 -9.78
CA VAL A 138 -5.35 -2.62 -9.14
C VAL A 138 -4.31 -1.57 -8.74
N ILE A 139 -3.98 -0.66 -9.65
CA ILE A 139 -3.01 0.42 -9.40
C ILE A 139 -3.50 1.34 -8.29
N ALA A 140 -4.73 1.84 -8.39
CA ALA A 140 -5.29 2.75 -7.40
C ALA A 140 -5.32 2.09 -6.00
N ALA A 141 -5.70 0.82 -5.91
CA ALA A 141 -5.66 0.08 -4.64
C ALA A 141 -4.24 -0.02 -4.08
N SER A 142 -3.23 -0.35 -4.89
CA SER A 142 -1.83 -0.40 -4.45
C SER A 142 -1.34 0.94 -3.92
N VAL A 143 -1.62 2.03 -4.63
CA VAL A 143 -1.18 3.37 -4.24
C VAL A 143 -1.98 3.92 -3.05
N ALA A 144 -3.24 3.50 -2.88
CA ALA A 144 -4.07 3.88 -1.74
C ALA A 144 -3.45 3.52 -0.38
N VAL A 145 -2.60 2.50 -0.33
CA VAL A 145 -1.84 2.15 0.87
C VAL A 145 -1.01 3.34 1.36
N ALA A 146 -0.36 4.09 0.47
CA ALA A 146 0.43 5.27 0.81
C ALA A 146 -0.43 6.51 1.20
N ALA A 147 -1.75 6.42 1.10
CA ALA A 147 -2.68 7.47 1.55
C ALA A 147 -3.57 7.01 2.72
N SER A 148 -3.38 5.79 3.22
CA SER A 148 -4.21 5.21 4.27
C SER A 148 -3.66 5.53 5.66
N PRO A 149 -4.48 6.03 6.61
CA PRO A 149 -4.07 6.14 8.02
C PRO A 149 -3.74 4.79 8.67
N MET A 150 -4.27 3.70 8.11
CA MET A 150 -4.19 2.36 8.68
C MET A 150 -3.06 1.53 8.05
N SER A 151 -2.34 2.04 7.05
CA SER A 151 -1.33 1.23 6.38
C SER A 151 0.00 1.21 7.13
N ALA A 152 0.72 0.10 6.91
CA ALA A 152 2.11 -0.04 7.29
C ALA A 152 3.02 1.06 6.71
N ALA A 153 2.74 1.51 5.48
CA ALA A 153 3.53 2.54 4.81
C ALA A 153 3.37 3.89 5.50
N THR A 154 2.14 4.32 5.78
CA THR A 154 1.88 5.59 6.46
C THR A 154 2.37 5.56 7.90
N ALA A 155 2.26 4.42 8.59
CA ALA A 155 2.82 4.22 9.91
C ALA A 155 4.35 4.42 9.93
N GLY A 156 5.05 3.82 8.96
CA GLY A 156 6.50 4.01 8.80
C GLY A 156 6.86 5.46 8.47
N MET A 157 6.10 6.09 7.57
CA MET A 157 6.32 7.48 7.19
C MET A 157 6.10 8.43 8.37
N LEU A 158 5.04 8.22 9.15
CA LEU A 158 4.75 8.97 10.36
C LEU A 158 5.86 8.83 11.40
N ALA A 159 6.36 7.61 11.64
CA ALA A 159 7.44 7.38 12.60
C ALA A 159 8.69 8.20 12.22
N ILE A 160 9.07 8.17 10.94
CA ILE A 160 10.23 8.90 10.41
C ILE A 160 10.02 10.42 10.51
N LEU A 161 8.88 10.93 10.02
CA LEU A 161 8.65 12.38 9.93
C LEU A 161 8.30 13.03 11.28
N HIS A 162 7.72 12.28 12.20
CA HIS A 162 7.45 12.78 13.55
C HIS A 162 8.75 13.03 14.32
N GLU A 163 9.71 12.10 14.23
CA GLU A 163 11.04 12.27 14.85
C GLU A 163 11.85 13.36 14.14
N TYR A 164 11.73 13.46 12.81
CA TYR A 164 12.51 14.42 12.02
C TYR A 164 12.02 15.88 12.16
N ALA A 165 10.70 16.11 12.05
CA ALA A 165 10.14 17.45 11.92
C ALA A 165 8.83 17.66 12.73
N GLY A 166 8.50 16.74 13.65
CA GLY A 166 7.29 16.85 14.47
C GLY A 166 5.99 16.72 13.66
N ILE A 167 6.05 16.16 12.45
CA ILE A 167 4.89 16.06 11.55
C ILE A 167 3.84 15.13 12.15
N SER A 168 2.58 15.56 12.11
CA SER A 168 1.43 14.78 12.56
C SER A 168 0.87 13.89 11.45
N LEU A 169 0.07 12.89 11.83
CA LEU A 169 -0.65 12.05 10.87
C LEU A 169 -1.58 12.89 9.99
N GLY A 170 -2.23 13.89 10.60
CA GLY A 170 -3.13 14.80 9.89
C GLY A 170 -2.44 15.58 8.76
N GLN A 171 -1.22 16.06 8.99
CA GLN A 171 -0.44 16.77 7.96
C GLN A 171 -0.09 15.86 6.78
N ILE A 172 0.33 14.61 7.05
CA ILE A 172 0.62 13.62 6.00
C ILE A 172 -0.64 13.37 5.16
N LEU A 173 -1.77 13.10 5.81
CA LEU A 173 -3.02 12.74 5.13
C LEU A 173 -3.65 13.92 4.40
N THR A 174 -3.49 15.15 4.89
CA THR A 174 -3.99 16.36 4.22
C THR A 174 -3.34 16.54 2.84
N ILE A 175 -2.12 16.05 2.65
CA ILE A 175 -1.44 16.02 1.36
C ILE A 175 -1.75 14.72 0.59
N ALA A 176 -1.53 13.57 1.23
CA ALA A 176 -1.58 12.26 0.58
C ALA A 176 -2.98 11.87 0.13
N LEU A 177 -4.03 12.17 0.92
CA LEU A 177 -5.39 11.71 0.63
C LEU A 177 -6.05 12.49 -0.53
N PRO A 178 -6.02 13.84 -0.59
CA PRO A 178 -6.58 14.57 -1.72
C PRO A 178 -5.78 14.35 -3.01
N SER A 179 -4.44 14.33 -2.94
CA SER A 179 -3.58 14.05 -4.10
C SER A 179 -3.86 12.67 -4.68
N PHE A 180 -4.05 11.66 -3.84
CA PHE A 180 -4.45 10.31 -4.23
C PHE A 180 -5.77 10.30 -5.02
N PHE A 181 -6.83 10.92 -4.51
CA PHE A 181 -8.13 10.89 -5.19
C PHE A 181 -8.09 11.63 -6.53
N MET A 182 -7.40 12.77 -6.61
CA MET A 182 -7.19 13.47 -7.88
C MET A 182 -6.40 12.61 -8.88
N ALA A 183 -5.34 11.95 -8.43
CA ALA A 183 -4.55 11.04 -9.25
C ALA A 183 -5.34 9.82 -9.72
N ALA A 184 -6.20 9.25 -8.87
CA ALA A 184 -7.07 8.13 -9.23
C ALA A 184 -8.07 8.49 -10.33
N ILE A 185 -8.59 9.72 -10.31
CA ILE A 185 -9.45 10.25 -11.38
C ILE A 185 -8.67 10.38 -12.69
N VAL A 186 -7.49 11.02 -12.66
CA VAL A 186 -6.62 11.17 -13.84
C VAL A 186 -6.20 9.81 -14.42
N THR A 187 -5.91 8.85 -13.54
CA THR A 187 -5.59 7.47 -13.91
C THR A 187 -6.75 6.79 -14.62
N SER A 188 -7.97 6.96 -14.11
CA SER A 188 -9.19 6.43 -14.73
C SER A 188 -9.42 7.03 -16.12
N PHE A 189 -9.21 8.34 -16.29
CA PHE A 189 -9.25 8.99 -17.61
C PHE A 189 -8.21 8.42 -18.58
N SER A 190 -7.02 8.10 -18.10
CA SER A 190 -5.95 7.55 -18.95
C SER A 190 -6.32 6.18 -19.55
N VAL A 191 -7.18 5.40 -18.91
CA VAL A 191 -7.59 4.08 -19.42
C VAL A 191 -8.99 4.05 -20.00
N TYR A 192 -9.77 5.13 -19.88
CA TYR A 192 -11.19 5.20 -20.26
C TYR A 192 -11.49 4.76 -21.70
N LYS A 193 -10.63 5.10 -22.66
CA LYS A 193 -10.75 4.70 -24.08
C LYS A 193 -9.61 3.80 -24.53
N ARG A 194 -9.02 3.03 -23.62
CA ARG A 194 -7.89 2.15 -23.95
C ARG A 194 -8.40 0.86 -24.62
N GLY A 195 -7.82 0.52 -25.77
CA GLY A 195 -8.18 -0.68 -26.52
C GLY A 195 -9.56 -0.58 -27.18
N LYS A 196 -9.91 -1.60 -27.96
CA LYS A 196 -11.23 -1.72 -28.60
C LYS A 196 -12.34 -1.86 -27.56
N GLU A 197 -13.57 -1.53 -27.96
CA GLU A 197 -14.75 -1.92 -27.17
C GLU A 197 -14.78 -3.43 -27.00
N LEU A 198 -15.42 -3.89 -25.92
CA LEU A 198 -15.37 -5.30 -25.52
C LEU A 198 -15.89 -6.21 -26.63
N GLU A 199 -16.99 -5.81 -27.27
CA GLU A 199 -17.65 -6.57 -28.33
C GLU A 199 -16.79 -6.71 -29.61
N ASP A 200 -15.86 -5.78 -29.82
CA ASP A 200 -14.96 -5.73 -30.98
C ASP A 200 -13.58 -6.38 -30.69
N ASP A 201 -13.36 -6.89 -29.47
CA ASP A 201 -12.10 -7.51 -29.10
C ASP A 201 -12.00 -8.93 -29.68
N PRO A 202 -10.99 -9.24 -30.52
CA PRO A 202 -10.89 -10.54 -31.17
C PRO A 202 -10.73 -11.71 -30.21
N GLU A 203 -10.04 -11.51 -29.08
CA GLU A 203 -9.86 -12.57 -28.07
C GLU A 203 -11.16 -12.82 -27.31
N PHE A 204 -11.91 -11.75 -27.02
CA PHE A 204 -13.25 -11.89 -26.43
C PHE A 204 -14.20 -12.64 -27.37
N GLN A 205 -14.27 -12.24 -28.65
CA GLN A 205 -15.10 -12.91 -29.66
C GLN A 205 -14.72 -14.39 -29.80
N ARG A 206 -13.41 -14.70 -29.82
CA ARG A 206 -12.92 -16.09 -29.83
C ARG A 206 -13.41 -16.89 -28.63
N ARG A 207 -13.30 -16.34 -27.41
CA ARG A 207 -13.72 -17.02 -26.16
C ARG A 207 -15.22 -17.26 -26.11
N VAL A 208 -16.01 -16.30 -26.58
CA VAL A 208 -17.46 -16.46 -26.71
C VAL A 208 -17.79 -17.55 -27.74
N ALA A 209 -17.15 -17.53 -28.91
CA ALA A 209 -17.36 -18.54 -29.96
C ALA A 209 -16.92 -19.95 -29.53
N ALA A 210 -15.90 -20.06 -28.69
CA ALA A 210 -15.40 -21.33 -28.13
C ALA A 210 -16.19 -21.83 -26.90
N GLY A 211 -17.15 -21.04 -26.38
CA GLY A 211 -17.86 -21.35 -25.13
C GLY A 211 -17.00 -21.22 -23.86
N GLU A 212 -15.80 -20.63 -23.96
CA GLU A 212 -14.91 -20.38 -22.82
C GLU A 212 -15.40 -19.21 -21.94
N TYR A 213 -16.21 -18.33 -22.52
CA TYR A 213 -16.86 -17.22 -21.84
C TYR A 213 -18.38 -17.31 -21.94
N GLU A 214 -19.03 -17.41 -20.79
CA GLU A 214 -20.47 -17.23 -20.63
C GLU A 214 -20.72 -16.08 -19.67
N PHE A 215 -21.72 -15.25 -19.98
CA PHE A 215 -22.20 -14.26 -19.03
C PHE A 215 -22.74 -15.00 -17.81
N MET A 216 -22.16 -14.73 -16.64
CA MET A 216 -22.65 -15.28 -15.38
C MET A 216 -24.06 -14.73 -15.16
N HIS A 217 -25.10 -15.53 -15.39
CA HIS A 217 -26.45 -15.17 -14.96
C HIS A 217 -26.46 -15.13 -13.42
N THR A 218 -26.87 -14.00 -12.87
CA THR A 218 -26.88 -13.62 -11.44
C THR A 218 -27.64 -14.60 -10.52
N GLU A 219 -28.25 -15.66 -11.05
CA GLU A 219 -29.16 -16.55 -10.35
C GLU A 219 -28.50 -17.59 -9.42
N GLN A 220 -27.16 -17.75 -9.44
CA GLN A 220 -26.47 -18.79 -8.66
C GLN A 220 -25.46 -18.33 -7.60
N LYS A 221 -25.38 -17.04 -7.26
CA LYS A 221 -24.61 -16.64 -6.06
C LYS A 221 -25.49 -16.84 -4.83
N LYS A 222 -25.24 -17.91 -4.06
CA LYS A 222 -25.79 -18.09 -2.70
C LYS A 222 -25.71 -16.76 -1.96
N GLU A 223 -26.86 -16.25 -1.55
CA GLU A 223 -26.94 -14.94 -0.91
C GLU A 223 -26.15 -14.96 0.41
N PHE A 224 -24.96 -14.37 0.43
CA PHE A 224 -24.20 -14.24 1.67
C PHE A 224 -24.96 -13.32 2.62
N VAL A 225 -25.69 -13.89 3.58
CA VAL A 225 -26.37 -13.14 4.64
C VAL A 225 -25.35 -12.80 5.71
N ALA A 226 -24.83 -11.57 5.66
CA ALA A 226 -23.91 -11.08 6.67
C ALA A 226 -24.54 -11.18 8.07
N SER A 227 -23.85 -11.84 8.99
CA SER A 227 -24.29 -11.94 10.38
C SER A 227 -24.42 -10.56 11.01
N ALA A 228 -25.29 -10.41 12.00
CA ALA A 228 -25.39 -9.15 12.76
C ALA A 228 -24.06 -8.78 13.43
N GLY A 229 -23.21 -9.77 13.74
CA GLY A 229 -21.86 -9.59 14.26
C GLY A 229 -20.91 -8.94 13.25
N ALA A 230 -20.97 -9.29 11.98
CA ALA A 230 -20.12 -8.70 10.93
C ALA A 230 -20.37 -7.19 10.78
N LYS A 231 -21.65 -6.78 10.75
CA LYS A 231 -22.02 -5.36 10.61
C LYS A 231 -21.57 -4.53 11.81
N LYS A 232 -21.81 -5.03 13.03
CA LYS A 232 -21.38 -4.36 14.26
C LYS A 232 -19.86 -4.24 14.33
N GLY A 233 -19.14 -5.29 13.92
CA GLY A 233 -17.68 -5.28 13.87
C GLY A 233 -17.13 -4.20 12.95
N VAL A 234 -17.70 -4.04 11.76
CA VAL A 234 -17.32 -2.96 10.82
C VAL A 234 -17.57 -1.57 11.40
N VAL A 235 -18.70 -1.36 12.10
CA VAL A 235 -18.99 -0.07 12.76
C VAL A 235 -17.98 0.23 13.85
N ILE A 236 -17.64 -0.74 14.70
CA ILE A 236 -16.64 -0.57 15.77
C ILE A 236 -15.27 -0.26 15.17
N PHE A 237 -14.87 -0.98 14.13
CA PHE A 237 -13.61 -0.73 13.43
C PHE A 237 -13.60 0.69 12.82
N ALA A 238 -14.68 1.12 12.19
CA ALA A 238 -14.81 2.46 11.63
C ALA A 238 -14.67 3.57 12.70
N ILE A 239 -15.30 3.38 13.87
CA ILE A 239 -15.13 4.29 15.02
C ILE A 239 -13.65 4.34 15.42
N GLY A 240 -12.97 3.20 15.50
CA GLY A 240 -11.54 3.14 15.78
C GLY A 240 -10.69 3.94 14.77
N VAL A 241 -10.95 3.78 13.46
CA VAL A 241 -10.26 4.54 12.41
C VAL A 241 -10.49 6.04 12.56
N VAL A 242 -11.73 6.47 12.80
CA VAL A 242 -12.07 7.88 13.02
C VAL A 242 -11.39 8.45 14.26
N LEU A 243 -11.35 7.69 15.36
CA LEU A 243 -10.64 8.09 16.58
C LEU A 243 -9.15 8.25 16.33
N VAL A 244 -8.52 7.33 15.60
CA VAL A 244 -7.10 7.45 15.20
C VAL A 244 -6.87 8.71 14.36
N LEU A 245 -7.76 8.99 13.40
CA LEU A 245 -7.66 10.18 12.57
C LEU A 245 -7.75 11.46 13.39
N ILE A 246 -8.72 11.56 14.30
CA ILE A 246 -8.91 12.74 15.15
C ILE A 246 -7.70 12.90 16.09
N LEU A 247 -7.38 11.87 16.86
CA LEU A 247 -6.32 11.95 17.87
C LEU A 247 -4.91 12.06 17.25
N GLY A 248 -4.69 11.49 16.07
CA GLY A 248 -3.44 11.60 15.33
C GLY A 248 -3.27 12.90 14.55
N SER A 249 -4.36 13.60 14.24
CA SER A 249 -4.31 14.93 13.59
C SER A 249 -4.25 16.05 14.62
N PHE A 250 -4.98 15.92 15.73
CA PHE A 250 -5.06 16.89 16.80
C PHE A 250 -4.30 16.38 18.03
N THR A 251 -2.96 16.39 17.95
CA THR A 251 -2.08 15.90 19.03
C THR A 251 -2.26 16.67 20.34
N GLU A 252 -2.90 17.84 20.30
CA GLU A 252 -3.23 18.65 21.47
C GLU A 252 -4.25 18.00 22.41
N LEU A 253 -5.08 17.09 21.89
CA LEU A 253 -6.03 16.30 22.68
C LEU A 253 -5.33 15.21 23.49
N LEU A 254 -4.06 14.93 23.20
CA LEU A 254 -3.32 13.85 23.81
C LEU A 254 -2.76 14.26 25.17
N PRO A 255 -2.81 13.36 26.17
CA PRO A 255 -2.22 13.64 27.47
C PRO A 255 -0.72 13.88 27.34
N SER A 256 -0.20 14.74 28.22
CA SER A 256 1.22 15.05 28.33
C SER A 256 1.69 14.86 29.77
N TRP A 257 2.87 14.29 29.91
CA TRP A 257 3.58 14.17 31.18
C TRP A 257 4.96 14.80 31.02
N ASP A 258 5.36 15.66 31.96
CA ASP A 258 6.67 16.33 31.96
C ASP A 258 7.01 17.06 30.64
N GLY A 259 6.01 17.71 30.03
CA GLY A 259 6.15 18.43 28.76
C GLY A 259 6.24 17.53 27.51
N LYS A 260 6.21 16.20 27.66
CA LYS A 260 6.17 15.25 26.54
C LYS A 260 4.73 14.76 26.33
N ARG A 261 4.17 15.06 25.15
CA ARG A 261 2.87 14.51 24.73
C ARG A 261 3.01 13.04 24.34
N LEU A 262 1.95 12.28 24.60
CA LEU A 262 1.79 10.92 24.09
C LEU A 262 1.99 10.90 22.57
N SER A 263 2.81 9.98 22.07
CA SER A 263 3.12 9.91 20.64
C SER A 263 1.96 9.33 19.84
N THR A 264 1.73 9.86 18.63
CA THR A 264 0.70 9.36 17.70
C THR A 264 0.82 7.85 17.42
N PRO A 265 2.03 7.27 17.22
CA PRO A 265 2.20 5.82 17.16
C PRO A 265 1.56 5.04 18.30
N MET A 266 1.74 5.49 19.55
CA MET A 266 1.16 4.81 20.72
C MET A 266 -0.37 4.94 20.74
N VAL A 267 -0.91 6.07 20.31
CA VAL A 267 -2.36 6.26 20.15
C VAL A 267 -2.94 5.24 19.17
N ILE A 268 -2.32 5.07 18.01
CA ILE A 268 -2.78 4.09 17.00
C ILE A 268 -2.82 2.69 17.60
N GLN A 269 -1.75 2.29 18.30
CA GLN A 269 -1.66 0.98 18.95
C GLN A 269 -2.78 0.76 19.96
N MET A 270 -2.98 1.73 20.87
CA MET A 270 -4.03 1.65 21.89
C MET A 270 -5.42 1.56 21.27
N VAL A 271 -5.77 2.49 20.37
CA VAL A 271 -7.12 2.54 19.78
C VAL A 271 -7.42 1.29 18.96
N MET A 272 -6.45 0.77 18.20
CA MET A 272 -6.66 -0.43 17.38
C MET A 272 -6.81 -1.69 18.22
N LEU A 273 -5.99 -1.87 19.26
CA LEU A 273 -6.15 -3.00 20.18
C LEU A 273 -7.47 -2.92 20.94
N THR A 274 -7.88 -1.72 21.35
CA THR A 274 -9.20 -1.48 21.95
C THR A 274 -10.33 -1.84 20.99
N ALA A 275 -10.27 -1.39 19.73
CA ALA A 275 -11.26 -1.74 18.71
C ALA A 275 -11.31 -3.26 18.47
N ALA A 276 -10.15 -3.92 18.40
CA ALA A 276 -10.05 -5.37 18.26
C ALA A 276 -10.80 -6.09 19.40
N LEU A 277 -10.57 -5.69 20.66
CA LEU A 277 -11.25 -6.26 21.81
C LEU A 277 -12.78 -6.10 21.74
N PHE A 278 -13.25 -4.90 21.41
CA PHE A 278 -14.68 -4.65 21.27
C PHE A 278 -15.32 -5.45 20.14
N ILE A 279 -14.65 -5.61 19.00
CA ILE A 279 -15.14 -6.46 17.90
C ILE A 279 -15.23 -7.92 18.37
N MET A 280 -14.21 -8.44 19.06
CA MET A 280 -14.25 -9.83 19.58
C MET A 280 -15.46 -10.06 20.49
N ILE A 281 -15.73 -9.13 21.42
CA ILE A 281 -16.83 -9.25 22.39
C ILE A 281 -18.19 -9.11 21.69
N VAL A 282 -18.38 -8.04 20.91
CA VAL A 282 -19.69 -7.70 20.32
C VAL A 282 -20.06 -8.64 19.17
N SER A 283 -19.08 -9.05 18.36
CA SER A 283 -19.29 -9.97 17.25
C SER A 283 -19.17 -11.44 17.65
N LYS A 284 -18.83 -11.73 18.93
CA LYS A 284 -18.65 -13.08 19.48
C LYS A 284 -17.68 -13.94 18.65
N VAL A 285 -16.52 -13.36 18.33
CA VAL A 285 -15.54 -14.00 17.45
C VAL A 285 -14.90 -15.21 18.16
N PRO A 286 -14.91 -16.42 17.56
CA PRO A 286 -14.23 -17.58 18.13
C PRO A 286 -12.71 -17.38 18.20
N SER A 287 -12.06 -17.76 19.29
CA SER A 287 -10.60 -17.61 19.44
C SER A 287 -9.80 -18.38 18.40
N SER A 288 -10.33 -19.50 17.88
CA SER A 288 -9.69 -20.34 16.87
C SER A 288 -9.57 -19.68 15.48
N THR A 289 -10.35 -18.64 15.19
CA THR A 289 -10.34 -17.96 13.89
C THR A 289 -9.42 -16.74 13.86
N LEU A 290 -8.87 -16.33 15.01
CA LEU A 290 -8.11 -15.09 15.15
C LEU A 290 -6.73 -15.10 14.46
N ASN A 291 -6.05 -16.25 14.43
CA ASN A 291 -4.67 -16.38 13.92
C ASN A 291 -4.57 -17.09 12.55
N SER A 292 -5.69 -17.61 12.03
CA SER A 292 -5.73 -18.38 10.78
C SER A 292 -6.15 -17.55 9.57
N GLY A 293 -6.62 -16.32 9.78
CA GLY A 293 -7.04 -15.39 8.74
C GLY A 293 -5.91 -14.99 7.78
N SER A 294 -6.28 -14.75 6.52
CA SER A 294 -5.31 -14.33 5.49
C SER A 294 -4.68 -12.98 5.78
N VAL A 295 -5.41 -12.04 6.40
CA VAL A 295 -4.89 -10.72 6.78
C VAL A 295 -3.81 -10.85 7.86
N PHE A 296 -4.01 -11.72 8.85
CA PHE A 296 -3.00 -11.95 9.90
C PHE A 296 -1.68 -12.45 9.31
N ARG A 297 -1.76 -13.48 8.44
CA ARG A 297 -0.58 -14.05 7.76
C ARG A 297 0.14 -13.02 6.91
N ALA A 298 -0.61 -12.26 6.10
CA ALA A 298 -0.07 -11.20 5.26
C ALA A 298 0.63 -10.11 6.09
N GLY A 299 0.01 -9.67 7.18
CA GLY A 299 0.60 -8.65 8.04
C GLY A 299 1.85 -9.14 8.77
N LEU A 300 1.87 -10.40 9.24
CA LEU A 300 3.07 -11.00 9.82
C LEU A 300 4.24 -11.01 8.81
N MET A 301 3.98 -11.38 7.56
CA MET A 301 4.98 -11.29 6.49
C MET A 301 5.48 -9.86 6.27
N GLY A 302 4.59 -8.86 6.37
CA GLY A 302 4.94 -7.45 6.29
C GLY A 302 5.83 -6.97 7.45
N VAL A 303 5.54 -7.39 8.68
CA VAL A 303 6.36 -7.07 9.86
C VAL A 303 7.78 -7.64 9.71
N VAL A 304 7.89 -8.90 9.28
CA VAL A 304 9.18 -9.56 9.03
C VAL A 304 9.96 -8.84 7.93
N ALA A 305 9.29 -8.42 6.86
CA ALA A 305 9.91 -7.65 5.79
C ALA A 305 10.53 -6.33 6.29
N ILE A 306 9.76 -5.56 7.07
CA ILE A 306 10.21 -4.28 7.62
C ILE A 306 11.34 -4.48 8.61
N LEU A 307 11.25 -5.49 9.48
CA LEU A 307 12.32 -5.83 10.43
C LEU A 307 13.67 -5.97 9.73
N GLY A 308 13.75 -6.86 8.73
CA GLY A 308 15.02 -7.13 8.04
C GLY A 308 15.49 -5.96 7.19
N VAL A 309 14.60 -5.41 6.34
CA VAL A 309 14.97 -4.37 5.38
C VAL A 309 15.35 -3.07 6.08
N SER A 310 14.56 -2.61 7.07
CA SER A 310 14.87 -1.37 7.81
C SER A 310 16.16 -1.48 8.58
N TRP A 311 16.44 -2.63 9.19
CA TRP A 311 17.67 -2.82 9.96
C TRP A 311 18.92 -2.78 9.07
N MET A 312 18.88 -3.48 7.94
CA MET A 312 19.97 -3.50 6.96
C MET A 312 20.25 -2.12 6.40
N THR A 313 19.20 -1.44 5.95
CA THR A 313 19.33 -0.13 5.30
C THR A 313 19.75 0.94 6.28
N ALA A 314 19.21 0.97 7.51
CA ALA A 314 19.65 1.87 8.56
C ALA A 314 21.14 1.64 8.90
N THR A 315 21.57 0.39 9.06
CA THR A 315 22.98 0.06 9.33
C THR A 315 23.91 0.57 8.21
N PHE A 316 23.51 0.41 6.95
CA PHE A 316 24.30 0.91 5.82
C PHE A 316 24.31 2.44 5.75
N PHE A 317 23.14 3.10 5.88
CA PHE A 317 23.05 4.55 5.74
C PHE A 317 23.68 5.30 6.90
N ASP A 318 23.57 4.80 8.13
CA ASP A 318 24.23 5.40 9.30
C ASP A 318 25.77 5.35 9.15
N ALA A 319 26.30 4.27 8.57
CA ALA A 319 27.74 4.11 8.37
C ALA A 319 28.31 5.08 7.32
N TYR A 320 27.51 5.47 6.33
CA TYR A 320 27.94 6.32 5.20
C TYR A 320 27.26 7.68 5.14
N GLN A 321 26.57 8.07 6.21
CA GLN A 321 25.83 9.32 6.29
C GLN A 321 26.71 10.54 5.91
N PRO A 322 27.93 10.71 6.47
CA PRO A 322 28.78 11.87 6.14
C PRO A 322 29.14 11.93 4.65
N GLU A 323 29.49 10.79 4.04
CA GLU A 323 29.82 10.70 2.62
C GLU A 323 28.62 10.98 1.73
N LEU A 324 27.44 10.45 2.09
CA LEU A 324 26.20 10.63 1.34
C LEU A 324 25.76 12.10 1.34
N ILE A 325 25.83 12.78 2.48
CA ILE A 325 25.55 14.22 2.59
C ILE A 325 26.56 15.01 1.73
N LYS A 326 27.84 14.66 1.77
CA LYS A 326 28.88 15.35 0.99
C LYS A 326 28.66 15.21 -0.53
N VAL A 327 28.23 14.04 -1.01
CA VAL A 327 28.08 13.78 -2.45
C VAL A 327 26.73 14.27 -2.97
N PHE A 328 25.64 14.01 -2.24
CA PHE A 328 24.29 14.24 -2.73
C PHE A 328 23.65 15.51 -2.16
N GLY A 329 24.18 16.09 -1.07
CA GLY A 329 23.57 17.24 -0.40
C GLY A 329 23.31 18.43 -1.33
N GLY A 330 24.24 18.76 -2.24
CA GLY A 330 24.04 19.82 -3.24
C GLY A 330 22.86 19.53 -4.19
N ILE A 331 22.83 18.35 -4.78
CA ILE A 331 21.75 17.92 -5.70
C ILE A 331 20.40 17.91 -4.99
N VAL A 332 20.38 17.47 -3.74
CA VAL A 332 19.16 17.35 -2.95
C VAL A 332 18.64 18.72 -2.50
N ASN A 333 19.53 19.67 -2.23
CA ASN A 333 19.15 21.06 -1.95
C ASN A 333 18.55 21.76 -3.19
N ASP A 334 19.14 21.54 -4.37
CA ASP A 334 18.71 22.20 -5.60
C ASP A 334 17.44 21.56 -6.20
N ALA A 335 17.30 20.23 -6.07
CA ALA A 335 16.24 19.47 -6.72
C ALA A 335 15.74 18.30 -5.83
N PRO A 336 15.10 18.59 -4.67
CA PRO A 336 14.68 17.56 -3.71
C PRO A 336 13.70 16.54 -4.31
N MET A 337 12.91 16.93 -5.30
CA MET A 337 11.97 16.02 -5.99
C MET A 337 12.67 14.92 -6.81
N LEU A 338 13.94 15.10 -7.20
CA LEU A 338 14.70 14.03 -7.88
C LEU A 338 14.92 12.82 -6.98
N PHE A 339 14.89 13.00 -5.65
CA PHE A 339 14.91 11.89 -4.73
C PHE A 339 13.71 10.94 -4.92
N GLY A 340 12.57 11.46 -5.39
CA GLY A 340 11.42 10.64 -5.77
C GLY A 340 11.73 9.62 -6.86
N VAL A 341 12.67 9.91 -7.78
CA VAL A 341 13.12 8.94 -8.80
C VAL A 341 13.89 7.81 -8.14
N VAL A 342 14.76 8.13 -7.17
CA VAL A 342 15.50 7.12 -6.40
C VAL A 342 14.53 6.23 -5.63
N VAL A 343 13.60 6.82 -4.88
CA VAL A 343 12.55 6.09 -4.15
C VAL A 343 11.77 5.17 -5.11
N PHE A 344 11.38 5.70 -6.28
CA PHE A 344 10.68 4.92 -7.29
C PHE A 344 11.52 3.72 -7.72
N LEU A 345 12.75 3.92 -8.21
CA LEU A 345 13.65 2.85 -8.67
C LEU A 345 13.86 1.74 -7.63
N PHE A 346 14.02 2.10 -6.36
CA PHE A 346 14.13 1.10 -5.29
C PHE A 346 12.82 0.36 -5.03
N SER A 347 11.68 1.05 -5.10
CA SER A 347 10.37 0.41 -4.91
C SER A 347 10.08 -0.70 -5.92
N LEU A 348 10.62 -0.60 -7.15
CA LEU A 348 10.51 -1.64 -8.18
C LEU A 348 11.12 -2.96 -7.71
N VAL A 349 12.24 -2.89 -6.99
CA VAL A 349 12.99 -4.07 -6.52
C VAL A 349 12.44 -4.57 -5.19
N ILE A 350 12.06 -3.65 -4.30
CA ILE A 350 11.52 -3.97 -2.97
C ILE A 350 10.09 -4.53 -3.07
N MET A 351 9.30 -4.10 -4.07
CA MET A 351 7.93 -4.55 -4.31
C MET A 351 7.01 -4.45 -3.07
N SER A 352 7.26 -3.46 -2.21
CA SER A 352 6.48 -3.22 -1.00
C SER A 352 6.59 -1.74 -0.58
N PRO A 353 5.47 -0.99 -0.57
CA PRO A 353 5.51 0.43 -0.18
C PRO A 353 6.05 0.64 1.23
N ALA A 354 5.62 -0.19 2.19
CA ALA A 354 6.04 -0.04 3.58
C ALA A 354 7.53 -0.38 3.79
N ALA A 355 8.02 -1.45 3.14
CA ALA A 355 9.44 -1.77 3.19
C ALA A 355 10.28 -0.71 2.45
N THR A 356 9.75 -0.11 1.38
CA THR A 356 10.41 0.98 0.65
C THR A 356 10.51 2.24 1.52
N VAL A 357 9.43 2.60 2.23
CA VAL A 357 9.47 3.71 3.20
C VAL A 357 10.55 3.46 4.23
N ALA A 358 10.52 2.30 4.88
CA ALA A 358 11.46 1.98 5.95
C ALA A 358 12.91 1.87 5.45
N ALA A 359 13.10 1.48 4.19
CA ALA A 359 14.40 1.40 3.54
C ALA A 359 14.96 2.77 3.18
N ILE A 360 14.21 3.56 2.41
CA ILE A 360 14.76 4.66 1.62
C ILE A 360 14.40 6.03 2.20
N MET A 361 13.24 6.19 2.84
CA MET A 361 12.85 7.50 3.37
C MET A 361 13.80 8.06 4.45
N PRO A 362 14.41 7.23 5.34
CA PRO A 362 15.42 7.73 6.28
C PRO A 362 16.61 8.38 5.58
N LEU A 363 17.03 7.87 4.42
CA LEU A 363 18.08 8.50 3.62
C LEU A 363 17.69 9.93 3.19
N GLY A 364 16.43 10.14 2.80
CA GLY A 364 15.94 11.48 2.45
C GLY A 364 16.02 12.46 3.64
N VAL A 365 15.71 11.98 4.84
CA VAL A 365 15.87 12.73 6.10
C VAL A 365 17.34 13.04 6.37
N THR A 366 18.22 12.05 6.24
CA THR A 366 19.67 12.20 6.41
C THR A 366 20.26 13.22 5.44
N LEU A 367 19.75 13.28 4.21
CA LEU A 367 20.14 14.24 3.18
C LEU A 367 19.54 15.64 3.39
N GLY A 368 18.70 15.83 4.42
CA GLY A 368 18.11 17.12 4.78
C GLY A 368 16.91 17.52 3.93
N ILE A 369 16.23 16.57 3.26
CA ILE A 369 15.05 16.88 2.45
C ILE A 369 13.91 17.36 3.35
N PRO A 370 13.35 18.56 3.11
CA PRO A 370 12.21 19.06 3.86
C PRO A 370 11.04 18.06 3.85
N ALA A 371 10.41 17.87 5.01
CA ALA A 371 9.31 16.93 5.20
C ALA A 371 8.18 17.07 4.16
N PRO A 372 7.76 18.28 3.70
CA PRO A 372 6.72 18.40 2.68
C PRO A 372 7.07 17.71 1.36
N PHE A 373 8.35 17.73 0.95
CA PHE A 373 8.79 17.04 -0.27
C PHE A 373 8.83 15.52 -0.09
N LEU A 374 9.23 15.04 1.09
CA LEU A 374 9.18 13.61 1.42
C LEU A 374 7.74 13.08 1.37
N ILE A 375 6.76 13.86 1.84
CA ILE A 375 5.34 13.53 1.73
C ILE A 375 4.89 13.59 0.26
N ALA A 376 5.34 14.60 -0.51
CA ALA A 376 4.97 14.75 -1.91
C ALA A 376 5.41 13.56 -2.79
N ILE A 377 6.60 13.00 -2.54
CA ILE A 377 7.12 11.83 -3.27
C ILE A 377 6.64 10.49 -2.69
N PHE A 378 5.75 10.48 -1.70
CA PHE A 378 5.38 9.24 -1.00
C PHE A 378 4.79 8.17 -1.95
N ALA A 379 4.05 8.60 -2.98
CA ALA A 379 3.54 7.71 -4.03
C ALA A 379 4.65 6.99 -4.83
N CYS A 380 5.87 7.51 -4.86
CA CYS A 380 7.02 6.83 -5.48
C CYS A 380 7.37 5.51 -4.79
N THR A 381 6.88 5.27 -3.56
CA THR A 381 7.05 3.96 -2.89
C THR A 381 6.21 2.85 -3.53
N CYS A 382 5.34 3.17 -4.47
CA CYS A 382 4.38 2.27 -5.12
C CYS A 382 4.75 1.95 -6.58
N GLY A 383 6.03 1.66 -6.87
CA GLY A 383 6.50 1.23 -8.20
C GLY A 383 6.43 -0.28 -8.46
N ASP A 384 5.74 -1.02 -7.60
CA ASP A 384 5.54 -2.49 -7.68
C ASP A 384 4.73 -2.94 -8.90
N PHE A 385 4.20 -2.00 -9.70
CA PHE A 385 3.50 -2.32 -10.94
C PHE A 385 4.42 -2.57 -12.13
N ILE A 386 5.68 -2.14 -12.12
CA ILE A 386 6.60 -2.33 -13.26
C ILE A 386 6.93 -3.81 -13.48
N ILE A 387 7.02 -4.55 -12.37
CA ILE A 387 7.18 -6.01 -12.37
C ILE A 387 5.90 -6.57 -11.74
N PRO A 388 4.99 -7.16 -12.53
CA PRO A 388 3.71 -7.67 -12.01
C PRO A 388 3.88 -8.61 -10.82
N GLY A 389 3.33 -8.20 -9.67
CA GLY A 389 3.26 -9.02 -8.46
C GLY A 389 1.96 -9.82 -8.38
N ALA A 390 1.69 -10.36 -7.18
CA ALA A 390 0.52 -11.21 -6.93
C ALA A 390 -0.82 -10.51 -7.25
N ASN A 391 -0.94 -9.20 -6.99
CA ASN A 391 -2.16 -8.43 -7.27
C ASN A 391 -2.45 -8.39 -8.77
N GLN A 392 -1.44 -8.04 -9.56
CA GLN A 392 -1.52 -7.91 -11.01
C GLN A 392 -1.74 -9.26 -11.69
N ILE A 393 -1.02 -10.30 -11.25
CA ILE A 393 -1.14 -11.68 -11.78
C ILE A 393 -2.51 -12.27 -11.44
N GLY A 394 -2.94 -12.16 -10.18
CA GLY A 394 -4.25 -12.65 -9.76
C GLY A 394 -5.39 -11.95 -10.48
N CYS A 395 -5.27 -10.64 -10.70
CA CYS A 395 -6.27 -9.87 -11.43
C CYS A 395 -6.41 -10.28 -12.90
N VAL A 396 -5.31 -10.62 -13.59
CA VAL A 396 -5.36 -11.21 -14.95
C VAL A 396 -6.14 -12.52 -14.94
N ALA A 397 -5.99 -13.36 -13.91
CA ALA A 397 -6.73 -14.61 -13.80
C ALA A 397 -8.24 -14.41 -13.55
N PHE A 398 -8.64 -13.31 -12.92
CA PHE A 398 -10.05 -12.98 -12.72
C PHE A 398 -10.74 -12.42 -13.96
N ASP A 399 -9.98 -11.88 -14.92
CA ASP A 399 -10.52 -11.40 -16.19
C ASP A 399 -10.77 -12.55 -17.18
N ARG A 400 -11.97 -13.12 -17.12
CA ARG A 400 -12.40 -14.17 -18.05
C ARG A 400 -12.52 -13.70 -19.51
N THR A 401 -12.60 -12.39 -19.77
CA THR A 401 -12.67 -11.86 -21.15
C THR A 401 -11.32 -11.93 -21.87
N GLY A 402 -10.22 -12.06 -21.12
CA GLY A 402 -8.87 -12.09 -21.68
C GLY A 402 -8.38 -10.71 -22.14
N THR A 403 -9.07 -9.62 -21.81
CA THR A 403 -8.67 -8.27 -22.23
C THR A 403 -7.50 -7.73 -21.41
N THR A 404 -7.39 -8.12 -20.14
CA THR A 404 -6.30 -7.79 -19.21
C THR A 404 -5.15 -8.77 -19.39
N LYS A 405 -3.93 -8.28 -19.65
CA LYS A 405 -2.80 -9.13 -20.05
C LYS A 405 -1.50 -8.79 -19.35
N ILE A 406 -0.72 -9.84 -19.09
CA ILE A 406 0.74 -9.78 -18.99
C ILE A 406 1.26 -10.37 -20.30
N GLY A 407 1.93 -9.55 -21.08
CA GLY A 407 2.46 -9.91 -22.40
C GLY A 407 3.77 -10.68 -22.31
N ARG A 408 4.44 -10.81 -23.46
CA ARG A 408 5.68 -11.60 -23.60
C ARG A 408 6.84 -11.08 -22.73
N PHE A 409 6.88 -9.78 -22.48
CA PHE A 409 7.89 -9.14 -21.65
C PHE A 409 7.28 -8.75 -20.30
N VAL A 410 8.08 -8.84 -19.23
CA VAL A 410 7.66 -8.52 -17.86
C VAL A 410 7.05 -7.12 -17.74
N VAL A 411 7.53 -6.16 -18.53
CA VAL A 411 7.06 -4.77 -18.57
C VAL A 411 5.95 -4.51 -19.60
N ASN A 412 5.53 -5.52 -20.37
CA ASN A 412 4.47 -5.36 -21.36
C ASN A 412 3.15 -5.85 -20.76
N HIS A 413 2.46 -5.02 -19.98
CA HIS A 413 1.19 -5.42 -19.36
C HIS A 413 0.20 -4.25 -19.21
N SER A 414 -1.05 -4.59 -18.90
CA SER A 414 -2.15 -3.64 -18.77
C SER A 414 -1.92 -2.58 -17.69
N TYR A 415 -1.10 -2.84 -16.67
CA TYR A 415 -0.88 -1.94 -15.53
C TYR A 415 0.17 -0.82 -15.73
N ILE A 416 1.02 -0.85 -16.77
CA ILE A 416 2.09 0.15 -16.93
C ILE A 416 1.56 1.59 -17.03
N ARG A 417 0.67 1.83 -18.00
CA ARG A 417 0.11 3.16 -18.25
C ARG A 417 -0.60 3.72 -17.01
N PRO A 418 -1.60 3.03 -16.42
CA PRO A 418 -2.24 3.56 -15.23
C PRO A 418 -1.26 3.72 -14.05
N GLY A 419 -0.27 2.83 -13.91
CA GLY A 419 0.77 2.94 -12.87
C GLY A 419 1.56 4.24 -12.95
N PHE A 420 2.15 4.54 -14.12
CA PHE A 420 2.91 5.78 -14.31
C PHE A 420 2.01 7.01 -14.16
N VAL A 421 0.81 6.99 -14.75
CA VAL A 421 -0.13 8.12 -14.63
C VAL A 421 -0.49 8.36 -13.17
N MET A 422 -0.77 7.32 -12.40
CA MET A 422 -1.11 7.41 -10.98
C MET A 422 0.02 8.03 -10.16
N VAL A 423 1.23 7.46 -10.24
CA VAL A 423 2.38 7.94 -9.44
C VAL A 423 2.75 9.37 -9.84
N ILE A 424 2.88 9.66 -11.13
CA ILE A 424 3.30 10.99 -11.59
C ILE A 424 2.25 12.05 -11.22
N SER A 425 0.98 11.79 -11.49
CA SER A 425 -0.08 12.75 -11.17
C SER A 425 -0.23 12.95 -9.67
N GLN A 426 -0.10 11.89 -8.85
CA GLN A 426 -0.14 12.03 -7.40
C GLN A 426 1.03 12.85 -6.87
N VAL A 427 2.25 12.63 -7.36
CA VAL A 427 3.42 13.42 -6.97
C VAL A 427 3.23 14.90 -7.32
N ILE A 428 2.71 15.21 -8.52
CA ILE A 428 2.41 16.59 -8.93
C ILE A 428 1.36 17.22 -8.00
N PHE A 429 0.24 16.55 -7.77
CA PHE A 429 -0.81 17.09 -6.90
C PHE A 429 -0.35 17.21 -5.45
N ALA A 430 0.39 16.22 -4.94
CA ALA A 430 0.91 16.23 -3.59
C ALA A 430 1.92 17.35 -3.39
N TYR A 431 2.79 17.62 -4.37
CA TYR A 431 3.69 18.76 -4.36
C TYR A 431 2.89 20.07 -4.30
N LEU A 432 1.90 20.26 -5.17
CA LEU A 432 1.08 21.48 -5.20
C LEU A 432 0.32 21.71 -3.89
N ILE A 433 -0.24 20.65 -3.29
CA ILE A 433 -0.92 20.74 -1.99
C ILE A 433 0.08 21.03 -0.88
N ALA A 434 1.25 20.37 -0.90
CA ALA A 434 2.29 20.55 0.10
C ALA A 434 2.69 22.03 0.19
N GLN A 435 2.91 22.73 -0.94
CA GLN A 435 3.26 24.15 -0.96
C GLN A 435 2.22 25.09 -0.31
N VAL A 436 0.98 24.64 -0.15
CA VAL A 436 -0.10 25.45 0.44
C VAL A 436 -0.31 25.11 1.92
N VAL A 437 -0.05 23.86 2.31
CA VAL A 437 -0.41 23.31 3.64
C VAL A 437 0.78 23.30 4.59
N LEU A 438 2.02 23.20 4.09
CA LEU A 438 3.27 23.13 4.87
C LEU A 438 4.34 24.01 4.24
#